data_AF-A0A1I5S5B3-F1
#
_entry.id   AF-A0A1I5S5B3-F1
#
_cell.length_a   1.000
_cell.length_b   1.000
_cell.length_c   1.000
_cell.angle_alpha   90.00
_cell.angle_beta   90.00
_cell.angle_gamma   90.00
#
_symmetry.space_group_name_H-M   'P 1'
#
loop_
_entity.id
_entity.type
_entity.pdbx_description
1 polymer ?
#
loop_
_entity_poly.entity_id
_entity_poly.type
_entity_poly.pdbx_seq_one_letter_code
_entity_poly.pdbx_strand_id
1 'polypeptide(L)'
;MNRYQDLIDRMDKWEIGRLIVDRSGVLKLQRKSDDEIVDIARNSNIEVLNGNKFEKHSYETLSTVTDDTGWPAYAGLYTRVK
;
A
#
# COMPACT_ATOMS: atom_id res chain seq x y z
N MET A 1 -4.71 -15.68 2.24
CA MET A 1 -4.68 -14.76 1.08
C MET A 1 -4.89 -15.56 -0.20
N ASN A 2 -5.93 -15.24 -0.97
CA ASN A 2 -6.36 -15.98 -2.17
C ASN A 2 -5.34 -15.86 -3.32
N ARG A 3 -4.88 -17.01 -3.82
CA ARG A 3 -3.93 -17.16 -4.95
C ARG A 3 -4.38 -16.45 -6.24
N TYR A 4 -5.69 -16.29 -6.42
CA TYR A 4 -6.28 -15.68 -7.62
C TYR A 4 -6.10 -14.15 -7.65
N GLN A 5 -6.10 -13.49 -6.50
CA GLN A 5 -5.94 -12.04 -6.43
C GLN A 5 -4.54 -11.62 -6.87
N ASP A 6 -3.53 -12.37 -6.41
CA ASP A 6 -2.12 -12.19 -6.75
C ASP A 6 -1.87 -12.28 -8.27
N LEU A 7 -2.52 -13.23 -8.94
CA LEU A 7 -2.43 -13.41 -10.40
C LEU A 7 -3.10 -12.26 -11.17
N ILE A 8 -4.25 -11.78 -10.71
CA ILE A 8 -4.97 -10.66 -11.35
C ILE A 8 -4.17 -9.37 -11.24
N ASP A 9 -3.64 -9.07 -10.06
CA ASP A 9 -2.84 -7.86 -9.85
C ASP A 9 -1.51 -7.91 -10.66
N ARG A 10 -0.86 -9.08 -10.76
CA ARG A 10 0.32 -9.28 -11.64
C ARG A 10 -0.01 -9.09 -13.12
N MET A 11 -1.19 -9.54 -13.55
CA MET A 11 -1.64 -9.38 -14.94
C MET A 11 -1.98 -7.92 -15.28
N ASP A 12 -2.48 -7.13 -14.32
CA ASP A 12 -2.88 -5.74 -14.54
C ASP A 12 -1.74 -4.72 -14.30
N LYS A 13 -0.51 -5.22 -14.08
CA LYS A 13 0.71 -4.44 -13.77
C LYS A 13 0.63 -3.63 -12.47
N TRP A 14 -0.13 -4.11 -11.48
CA TRP A 14 -0.13 -3.50 -10.16
C TRP A 14 1.02 -4.06 -9.33
N GLU A 15 1.75 -3.17 -8.67
CA GLU A 15 2.72 -3.57 -7.66
C GLU A 15 1.98 -3.85 -6.35
N ILE A 16 2.00 -5.11 -5.92
CA ILE A 16 1.32 -5.56 -4.69
C ILE A 16 2.31 -5.78 -3.56
N GLY A 17 1.92 -5.38 -2.35
CA GLY A 17 2.81 -5.45 -1.20
C GLY A 17 2.16 -5.06 0.12
N ARG A 18 3.02 -4.83 1.11
CA ARG A 18 2.63 -4.21 2.38
C ARG A 18 2.99 -2.75 2.36
N LEU A 19 2.07 -1.89 2.79
CA LEU A 19 2.37 -0.48 2.97
C LEU A 19 3.27 -0.30 4.19
N ILE A 20 4.45 0.26 3.98
CA ILE A 20 5.35 0.72 5.02
C ILE A 20 5.30 2.23 4.99
N VAL A 21 5.14 2.85 6.14
CA VAL A 21 5.22 4.30 6.25
C VAL A 21 6.41 4.63 7.12
N ASP A 22 7.34 5.38 6.54
CA ASP A 22 8.54 5.84 7.22
C ASP A 22 8.20 6.94 8.22
N ARG A 23 9.04 7.13 9.25
CA ARG A 23 8.86 8.20 10.25
C ARG A 23 8.91 9.60 9.63
N SER A 24 9.49 9.73 8.44
CA SER A 24 9.49 10.97 7.66
C SER A 24 8.23 11.21 6.82
N GLY A 25 7.20 10.36 6.90
CA GLY A 25 6.00 10.46 6.07
C GLY A 25 6.22 9.95 4.62
N VAL A 26 7.24 9.13 4.42
CA VAL A 26 7.51 8.52 3.12
C VAL A 26 6.76 7.19 3.03
N LEU A 27 5.90 7.05 2.02
CA LEU A 27 5.20 5.79 1.77
C LEU A 27 6.09 4.87 0.93
N LYS A 28 6.29 3.67 1.44
CA LYS A 28 7.04 2.60 0.81
C LYS A 28 6.15 1.38 0.67
N LEU A 29 6.35 0.61 -0.38
CA LEU A 29 5.68 -0.65 -0.61
C LEU A 29 6.70 -1.77 -0.48
N GLN A 30 6.48 -2.68 0.47
CA GLN A 30 7.22 -3.93 0.51
C GLN A 30 6.57 -4.93 -0.44
N ARG A 31 7.20 -5.16 -1.59
CA ARG A 31 6.69 -6.03 -2.65
C ARG A 31 6.65 -7.46 -2.16
N LYS A 32 5.49 -8.11 -2.30
CA LYS A 32 5.31 -9.49 -1.82
C LYS A 32 6.07 -10.53 -2.67
N SER A 33 6.42 -10.19 -3.91
CA SER A 33 7.14 -11.11 -4.81
C SER A 33 8.60 -11.33 -4.41
N ASP A 34 9.29 -10.29 -3.91
CA ASP A 34 10.74 -10.31 -3.68
C ASP A 34 11.13 -9.75 -2.30
N ASP A 35 10.15 -9.40 -1.47
CA ASP A 35 10.32 -8.67 -0.20
C ASP A 35 11.05 -7.31 -0.31
N GLU A 36 11.31 -6.84 -1.54
CA GLU A 36 11.95 -5.57 -1.82
C GLU A 36 11.06 -4.39 -1.42
N ILE A 37 11.67 -3.38 -0.80
CA ILE A 37 10.99 -2.16 -0.37
C ILE A 37 11.20 -1.10 -1.45
N VAL A 38 10.12 -0.70 -2.12
CA VAL A 38 10.14 0.35 -3.14
C VAL A 38 9.45 1.61 -2.62
N ASP A 39 9.94 2.79 -2.99
CA ASP A 39 9.27 4.05 -2.67
C ASP A 39 8.04 4.23 -3.57
N ILE A 40 6.90 4.56 -2.96
CA ILE A 40 5.67 4.84 -3.69
C ILE A 40 5.74 6.28 -4.20
N ALA A 41 5.58 6.48 -5.51
CA ALA A 41 5.54 7.83 -6.05
C ALA A 41 4.24 8.55 -5.64
N ARG A 42 4.32 9.86 -5.42
CA ARG A 42 3.16 10.68 -5.00
C ARG A 42 2.01 10.69 -6.00
N ASN A 43 2.31 10.48 -7.28
CA ASN A 43 1.34 10.44 -8.37
C ASN A 43 0.82 9.04 -8.68
N SER A 44 1.24 8.02 -7.91
CA SER A 44 0.75 6.66 -8.10
C SER A 44 -0.66 6.49 -7.55
N ASN A 45 -1.42 5.61 -8.18
CA ASN A 45 -2.72 5.15 -7.69
C ASN A 45 -2.49 4.13 -6.59
N ILE A 46 -2.88 4.46 -5.36
CA ILE A 46 -2.69 3.58 -4.21
C ILE A 46 -4.04 3.03 -3.78
N GLU A 47 -4.16 1.72 -3.69
CA GLU A 47 -5.34 1.02 -3.21
C GLU A 47 -4.98 0.16 -2.01
N VAL A 48 -5.58 0.47 -0.87
CA VAL A 48 -5.33 -0.25 0.39
C VAL A 48 -6.51 -1.16 0.68
N LEU A 49 -6.23 -2.41 1.05
CA LEU A 49 -7.24 -3.37 1.50
C LEU A 49 -7.62 -3.07 2.95
N ASN A 50 -8.77 -2.41 3.14
CA ASN A 50 -9.33 -2.15 4.45
C ASN A 50 -10.51 -3.09 4.71
N GLY A 51 -10.33 -4.00 5.67
CA GLY A 51 -11.32 -5.02 6.04
C GLY A 51 -11.60 -6.05 4.94
N ASN A 52 -12.37 -5.67 3.92
CA ASN A 52 -12.78 -6.54 2.82
C ASN A 52 -12.94 -5.81 1.47
N LYS A 53 -12.53 -4.54 1.38
CA LYS A 53 -12.60 -3.73 0.16
C LYS A 53 -11.29 -3.00 -0.08
N PHE A 54 -10.96 -2.82 -1.36
CA PHE A 54 -9.88 -1.94 -1.76
C PHE A 54 -10.41 -0.51 -1.80
N GLU A 55 -9.85 0.33 -0.95
CA GLU A 55 -10.14 1.76 -0.93
C GLU A 55 -9.01 2.50 -1.62
N LYS A 56 -9.37 3.35 -2.59
CA LYS A 56 -8.43 4.23 -3.27
C LYS A 56 -8.10 5.39 -2.36
N HIS A 57 -6.82 5.56 -2.06
CA HIS A 57 -6.32 6.67 -1.28
C HIS A 57 -5.21 7.40 -2.02
N SER A 58 -5.15 8.70 -1.82
CA SER A 58 -4.04 9.52 -2.30
C SER A 58 -2.84 9.36 -1.38
N TYR A 59 -1.64 9.52 -1.94
CA TYR A 59 -0.38 9.50 -1.17
C TYR A 59 -0.44 10.43 0.04
N GLU A 60 -0.96 11.64 -0.14
CA GLU A 60 -1.11 12.62 0.95
C GLU A 60 -2.03 12.09 2.05
N THR A 61 -3.20 11.55 1.71
CA THR A 61 -4.13 10.98 2.68
C THR A 61 -3.48 9.86 3.50
N LEU A 62 -2.77 8.93 2.86
CA LEU A 62 -2.10 7.83 3.56
C LEU A 62 -0.93 8.31 4.44
N SER A 63 -0.26 9.38 4.05
CA SER A 63 0.83 9.99 4.83
C SER A 63 0.32 10.87 5.97
N THR A 64 -0.87 11.47 5.84
CA THR A 64 -1.43 12.40 6.81
C THR A 64 -2.37 11.72 7.80
N VAL A 65 -3.05 10.64 7.39
CA VAL A 65 -3.97 9.90 8.26
C VAL A 65 -3.16 9.01 9.21
N THR A 66 -2.91 9.57 10.40
CA THR A 66 -2.40 8.85 11.56
C THR A 66 -3.54 8.50 12.50
N ASP A 67 -3.45 7.32 13.09
CA ASP A 67 -4.24 6.90 14.24
C ASP A 67 -3.94 7.78 15.47
N ASP A 68 -4.76 7.69 16.51
CA ASP A 68 -4.64 8.44 17.78
C ASP A 68 -3.26 8.23 18.45
N THR A 69 -2.61 7.12 18.13
CA THR A 69 -1.26 6.75 18.57
C THR A 69 -0.12 7.38 17.75
N GLY A 70 -0.43 8.20 16.73
CA GLY A 70 0.53 8.81 15.82
C GLY A 70 1.09 7.84 14.77
N TRP A 71 0.58 6.60 14.71
CA TRP A 71 0.95 5.64 13.68
C TRP A 71 0.08 5.81 12.43
N PRO A 72 0.64 5.73 11.23
CA PRO A 72 -0.13 5.78 9.98
C PRO A 72 -1.20 4.69 9.98
N ALA A 73 -2.47 5.09 9.86
CA ALA A 73 -3.62 4.20 10.11
C ALA A 73 -3.67 2.99 9.16
N TYR A 74 -3.03 3.11 8.01
CA TYR A 74 -3.01 2.09 6.96
C TYR A 74 -1.68 1.34 6.88
N ALA A 75 -0.73 1.60 7.78
CA ALA A 75 0.56 0.94 7.78
C ALA A 75 0.43 -0.57 8.08
N GLY A 76 1.15 -1.39 7.33
CA GLY A 76 1.12 -2.85 7.42
C GLY A 76 -0.03 -3.51 6.66
N LEU A 77 -0.97 -2.74 6.09
CA LEU A 77 -2.06 -3.28 5.29
C LEU A 77 -1.59 -3.71 3.90
N TYR A 78 -2.37 -4.62 3.30
CA TYR A 78 -2.14 -5.07 1.93
C TYR A 78 -2.49 -3.94 0.98
N THR A 79 -1.52 -3.51 0.19
CA THR A 79 -1.62 -2.34 -0.68
C THR A 79 -1.17 -2.71 -2.07
N ARG A 80 -1.87 -2.16 -3.06
CA ARG A 80 -1.49 -2.25 -4.46
C ARG A 80 -1.33 -0.86 -5.06
N VAL A 81 -0.32 -0.71 -5.90
CA VAL A 81 0.11 0.57 -6.46
C VAL A 81 0.23 0.48 -7.98
N LYS A 82 -0.15 1.54 -8.70
CA LYS A 82 0.01 1.66 -10.16
C LYS A 82 0.38 3.06 -10.61
#